data_AF-A0A1Q1FPZ1-F1
#
_entry.id   AF-A0A1Q1FPZ1-F1
#
_cell.length_a   1.000
_cell.length_b   1.000
_cell.length_c   1.000
_cell.angle_alpha   90.00
_cell.angle_beta   90.00
_cell.angle_gamma   90.00
#
_symmetry.space_group_name_H-M   'P 1'
#
loop_
_entity.id
_entity.type
_entity.pdbx_description
1 polymer ?
#
loop_
_entity_poly.entity_id
_entity_poly.type
_entity_poly.pdbx_seq_one_letter_code
_entity_poly.pdbx_strand_id
1 'polypeptide(L)'
;MTQSATADHGTVRRAAPGEVTDVLAAGADAPGTTRVELYPESVYRPSTPWSIADGVVLRYNGATVEPRGDVDLHHVYPGGRVEDAHVNLRNVDGTYTSSVFRFDSGKFGFYGNSNPWHVRGGFTEGRIGEGTLFEFAQGGEQAIYFVRVAHSVRNIGTVVDMHRSDAYGINGCQISGIWYGFQRGIHTHNSGSVDRLTDNIAGNEFDVVVQPADETEILWDLERGRFNVLRGRFWDYGMYDDVMWRLHGDDADDRYGNVLRWFPVDGSRRWLLAENRVGHAFDDQVGSDRNRIVVPWLQGHPITDFTG
;
A
#
# COMPACT_ATOMS: atom_id res chain seq x y z
N MET A 1 28.73 -32.62 -7.66
CA MET A 1 27.69 -32.26 -8.65
C MET A 1 26.36 -32.29 -7.94
N THR A 2 25.93 -31.16 -7.41
CA THR A 2 24.64 -31.04 -6.71
C THR A 2 23.68 -30.44 -7.73
N GLN A 3 22.73 -31.25 -8.20
CA GLN A 3 21.65 -30.79 -9.07
C GLN A 3 20.91 -29.65 -8.35
N SER A 4 20.95 -28.47 -8.97
CA SER A 4 20.03 -27.38 -8.68
C SER A 4 18.62 -27.92 -8.88
N ALA A 5 17.84 -28.01 -7.80
CA ALA A 5 16.41 -28.24 -7.89
C ALA A 5 15.82 -27.14 -8.79
N THR A 6 15.40 -27.51 -9.99
CA THR A 6 14.54 -26.68 -10.81
C THR A 6 13.28 -26.40 -10.00
N ALA A 7 13.09 -25.13 -9.62
CA ALA A 7 11.87 -24.67 -8.99
C ALA A 7 10.69 -25.11 -9.85
N ASP A 8 9.71 -25.73 -9.20
CA ASP A 8 8.50 -26.27 -9.81
C ASP A 8 7.88 -25.20 -10.73
N HIS A 9 7.96 -25.44 -12.04
CA HIS A 9 7.44 -24.50 -13.04
C HIS A 9 5.92 -24.62 -13.03
N GLY A 10 5.28 -23.84 -12.17
CA GLY A 10 3.83 -23.73 -12.08
C GLY A 10 3.16 -23.58 -13.45
N THR A 11 1.91 -24.03 -13.56
CA THR A 11 1.15 -24.01 -14.81
C THR A 11 1.06 -22.57 -15.34
N VAL A 12 1.45 -22.34 -16.59
CA VAL A 12 1.29 -21.03 -17.26
C VAL A 12 0.07 -21.06 -18.17
N ARG A 13 -0.85 -20.13 -17.97
CA ARG A 13 -2.05 -19.92 -18.79
C ARG A 13 -2.00 -18.52 -19.40
N ARG A 14 -2.55 -18.35 -20.59
CA ARG A 14 -2.74 -17.03 -21.21
C ARG A 14 -4.21 -16.69 -21.28
N ALA A 15 -4.57 -15.43 -21.06
CA ALA A 15 -5.94 -14.97 -21.08
C ALA A 15 -6.13 -13.88 -22.13
N ALA A 16 -6.97 -14.10 -23.15
CA ALA A 16 -7.34 -13.05 -24.09
C ALA A 16 -8.28 -12.02 -23.43
N PRO A 17 -8.44 -10.81 -24.01
CA PRO A 17 -9.49 -9.89 -23.59
C PRO A 17 -10.87 -10.59 -23.61
N GLY A 18 -11.59 -10.53 -22.50
CA GLY A 18 -12.86 -11.22 -22.31
C GLY A 18 -12.78 -12.58 -21.62
N GLU A 19 -11.59 -13.18 -21.51
CA GLU A 19 -11.41 -14.53 -20.92
C GLU A 19 -10.73 -14.50 -19.54
N VAL A 20 -10.29 -13.33 -19.08
CA VAL A 20 -9.44 -13.21 -17.87
C VAL A 20 -10.10 -13.82 -16.63
N THR A 21 -11.38 -13.56 -16.41
CA THR A 21 -12.13 -14.11 -15.27
C THR A 21 -12.14 -15.64 -15.29
N ASP A 22 -12.44 -16.25 -16.44
CA ASP A 22 -12.52 -17.70 -16.59
C ASP A 22 -11.14 -18.36 -16.43
N VAL A 23 -10.10 -17.74 -16.97
CA VAL A 23 -8.72 -18.25 -16.86
C VAL A 23 -8.18 -18.12 -15.44
N LEU A 24 -8.52 -17.04 -14.72
CA LEU A 24 -8.19 -16.89 -13.30
C LEU A 24 -8.92 -17.92 -12.45
N ALA A 25 -10.21 -18.14 -12.67
CA ALA A 25 -11.00 -19.15 -11.96
C ALA A 25 -10.42 -20.56 -12.18
N ALA A 26 -10.12 -20.92 -13.42
CA ALA A 26 -9.49 -22.21 -13.74
C ALA A 26 -8.06 -22.34 -13.20
N GLY A 27 -7.39 -21.23 -12.90
CA GLY A 27 -6.09 -21.21 -12.23
C GLY A 27 -6.17 -21.46 -10.73
N ALA A 28 -7.26 -21.01 -10.09
CA ALA A 28 -7.52 -21.24 -8.66
C ALA A 28 -7.78 -22.71 -8.34
N ASP A 29 -8.39 -23.45 -9.27
CA ASP A 29 -8.68 -24.89 -9.12
C ASP A 29 -7.47 -25.80 -9.41
N ALA A 30 -6.36 -25.24 -9.93
CA ALA A 30 -5.19 -26.01 -10.32
C ALA A 30 -4.29 -26.31 -9.10
N PRO A 31 -3.64 -27.48 -9.07
CA PRO A 31 -2.69 -27.80 -8.01
C PRO A 31 -1.43 -26.92 -8.12
N GLY A 32 -0.98 -26.39 -6.98
CA GLY A 32 0.23 -25.57 -6.89
C GLY A 32 0.04 -24.14 -7.39
N THR A 33 1.14 -23.47 -7.74
CA THR A 33 1.09 -22.09 -8.23
C THR A 33 0.73 -22.05 -9.72
N THR A 34 -0.26 -21.25 -10.10
CA THR A 34 -0.62 -20.99 -11.50
C THR A 34 -0.28 -19.55 -11.88
N ARG A 35 0.43 -19.37 -12.99
CA ARG A 35 0.67 -18.04 -13.57
C ARG A 35 -0.30 -17.80 -14.73
N VAL A 36 -1.07 -16.72 -14.66
CA VAL A 36 -1.95 -16.23 -15.73
C VAL A 36 -1.30 -15.01 -16.36
N GLU A 37 -0.96 -15.09 -17.65
CA GLU A 37 -0.36 -13.99 -18.41
C GLU A 37 -1.39 -13.36 -19.36
N LEU A 38 -1.46 -12.03 -19.34
CA LEU A 38 -2.19 -11.29 -20.36
C LEU A 38 -1.39 -11.27 -21.67
N TYR A 39 -2.08 -11.05 -22.79
CA TYR A 39 -1.42 -10.87 -24.08
C TYR A 39 -0.72 -9.51 -24.11
N PRO A 40 0.56 -9.46 -24.52
CA PRO A 40 1.32 -8.21 -24.57
C PRO A 40 0.64 -7.21 -25.50
N GLU A 41 0.81 -5.92 -25.20
CA GLU A 41 0.30 -4.79 -26.00
C GLU A 41 -1.23 -4.77 -26.19
N SER A 42 -1.96 -5.66 -25.52
CA SER A 42 -3.42 -5.73 -25.58
C SER A 42 -4.05 -4.84 -24.52
N VAL A 43 -5.23 -4.30 -24.85
CA VAL A 43 -6.03 -3.49 -23.92
C VAL A 43 -7.17 -4.32 -23.35
N TYR A 44 -7.25 -4.37 -22.02
CA TYR A 44 -8.28 -5.07 -21.27
C TYR A 44 -9.22 -4.06 -20.62
N ARG A 45 -10.52 -4.34 -20.63
CA ARG A 45 -11.55 -3.45 -20.10
C ARG A 45 -12.47 -4.22 -19.15
N PRO A 46 -12.02 -4.50 -17.92
CA PRO A 46 -12.86 -5.20 -16.96
C PRO A 46 -14.12 -4.40 -16.66
N SER A 47 -15.26 -5.09 -16.61
CA SER A 47 -16.54 -4.55 -16.10
C SER A 47 -16.88 -5.10 -14.71
N THR A 48 -16.09 -6.05 -14.23
CA THR A 48 -16.18 -6.66 -12.90
C THR A 48 -14.75 -6.86 -12.37
N PRO A 49 -14.56 -6.89 -11.05
CA PRO A 49 -13.24 -7.12 -10.47
C PRO A 49 -12.67 -8.47 -10.89
N TRP A 50 -11.36 -8.52 -11.10
CA TRP A 50 -10.63 -9.78 -11.26
C TRP A 50 -10.22 -10.32 -9.89
N SER A 51 -10.70 -11.51 -9.55
CA SER A 51 -10.33 -12.21 -8.33
C SER A 51 -9.03 -12.99 -8.52
N ILE A 52 -7.99 -12.62 -7.78
CA ILE A 52 -6.69 -13.29 -7.81
C ILE A 52 -6.58 -14.16 -6.55
N ALA A 53 -6.93 -15.43 -6.70
CA ALA A 53 -6.99 -16.42 -5.63
C ALA A 53 -5.59 -16.80 -5.09
N ASP A 54 -5.56 -17.52 -3.95
CA ASP A 54 -4.34 -18.14 -3.43
C ASP A 54 -3.66 -19.01 -4.50
N GLY A 55 -2.34 -18.98 -4.54
CA GLY A 55 -1.54 -19.70 -5.54
C GLY A 55 -1.64 -19.14 -6.97
N VAL A 56 -2.44 -18.09 -7.24
CA VAL A 56 -2.55 -17.49 -8.58
C VAL A 56 -1.67 -16.25 -8.70
N VAL A 57 -0.91 -16.18 -9.80
CA VAL A 57 -0.11 -15.00 -10.18
C VAL A 57 -0.66 -14.43 -11.49
N LEU A 58 -1.29 -13.26 -11.44
CA LEU A 58 -1.68 -12.49 -12.61
C LEU A 58 -0.51 -11.62 -13.07
N ARG A 59 -0.02 -11.82 -14.29
CA ARG A 59 1.03 -11.00 -14.90
C ARG A 59 0.48 -10.25 -16.10
N TYR A 60 0.61 -8.93 -16.08
CA TYR A 60 0.13 -8.09 -17.17
C TYR A 60 0.96 -8.23 -18.45
N ASN A 61 2.24 -8.60 -18.35
CA ASN A 61 3.05 -8.98 -19.51
C ASN A 61 3.05 -7.91 -20.63
N GLY A 62 3.05 -6.62 -20.26
CA GLY A 62 2.99 -5.50 -21.21
C GLY A 62 1.60 -5.16 -21.74
N ALA A 63 0.55 -5.83 -21.28
CA ALA A 63 -0.84 -5.42 -21.48
C ALA A 63 -1.18 -4.16 -20.68
N THR A 64 -2.27 -3.48 -21.07
CA THR A 64 -2.83 -2.34 -20.34
C THR A 64 -4.27 -2.63 -19.94
N VAL A 65 -4.64 -2.26 -18.71
CA VAL A 65 -6.03 -2.29 -18.23
C VAL A 65 -6.61 -0.88 -18.24
N GLU A 66 -7.72 -0.70 -18.96
CA GLU A 66 -8.45 0.56 -19.15
C GLU A 66 -9.93 0.33 -18.80
N PRO A 67 -10.32 0.37 -17.51
CA PRO A 67 -11.73 0.26 -17.14
C PRO A 67 -12.55 1.41 -17.75
N ARG A 68 -13.82 1.14 -18.04
CA ARG A 68 -14.79 2.15 -18.49
C ARG A 68 -15.74 2.57 -17.39
N GLY A 69 -16.09 1.66 -16.48
CA GLY A 69 -16.94 1.95 -15.34
C GLY A 69 -16.15 2.14 -14.05
N ASP A 70 -16.83 2.68 -13.05
CA ASP A 70 -16.35 2.71 -11.67
C ASP A 70 -16.50 1.31 -11.05
N VAL A 71 -15.39 0.58 -10.98
CA VAL A 71 -15.33 -0.80 -10.49
C VAL A 71 -13.96 -1.08 -9.89
N ASP A 72 -13.91 -1.87 -8.81
CA ASP A 72 -12.64 -2.39 -8.33
C ASP A 72 -11.97 -3.22 -9.43
N LEU A 73 -10.65 -3.08 -9.61
CA LEU A 73 -9.95 -3.81 -10.66
C LEU A 73 -9.46 -5.18 -10.19
N HIS A 74 -8.89 -5.23 -8.99
CA HIS A 74 -8.29 -6.44 -8.45
C HIS A 74 -8.75 -6.71 -7.02
N HIS A 75 -9.38 -7.87 -6.83
CA HIS A 75 -9.61 -8.45 -5.52
C HIS A 75 -8.49 -9.46 -5.25
N VAL A 76 -7.53 -9.06 -4.41
CA VAL A 76 -6.31 -9.86 -4.17
C VAL A 76 -6.51 -10.68 -2.90
N TYR A 77 -6.72 -11.98 -3.06
CA TYR A 77 -6.92 -12.91 -1.96
C TYR A 77 -5.60 -13.19 -1.25
N PRO A 78 -5.62 -13.71 0.00
CA PRO A 78 -4.42 -14.19 0.67
C PRO A 78 -3.61 -15.14 -0.23
N GLY A 79 -2.34 -14.81 -0.47
CA GLY A 79 -1.44 -15.61 -1.32
C GLY A 79 -1.52 -15.33 -2.82
N GLY A 80 -2.57 -14.64 -3.29
CA GLY A 80 -2.71 -14.16 -4.67
C GLY A 80 -1.72 -13.04 -5.00
N ARG A 81 -1.28 -12.97 -6.26
CA ARG A 81 -0.23 -12.03 -6.69
C ARG A 81 -0.53 -11.35 -8.01
N VAL A 82 -0.20 -10.07 -8.11
CA VAL A 82 -0.25 -9.29 -9.34
C VAL A 82 1.15 -8.76 -9.67
N GLU A 83 1.60 -8.96 -10.91
CA GLU A 83 2.93 -8.54 -11.39
C GLU A 83 2.84 -7.60 -12.58
N ASP A 84 3.66 -6.55 -12.54
CA ASP A 84 3.90 -5.61 -13.65
C ASP A 84 2.63 -4.93 -14.18
N ALA A 85 1.66 -4.66 -13.30
CA ALA A 85 0.36 -4.10 -13.69
C ALA A 85 0.51 -2.72 -14.37
N HIS A 86 -0.18 -2.52 -15.49
CA HIS A 86 -0.27 -1.22 -16.16
C HIS A 86 -1.73 -0.82 -16.28
N VAL A 87 -2.14 0.15 -15.48
CA VAL A 87 -3.54 0.57 -15.34
C VAL A 87 -3.67 2.03 -15.76
N ASN A 88 -4.64 2.32 -16.62
CA ASN A 88 -4.98 3.67 -17.05
C ASN A 88 -6.46 3.97 -16.73
N LEU A 89 -6.66 4.75 -15.67
CA LEU A 89 -7.96 5.16 -15.15
C LEU A 89 -8.50 6.43 -15.81
N ARG A 90 -7.69 7.13 -16.63
CA ARG A 90 -8.08 8.42 -17.24
C ARG A 90 -9.28 8.33 -18.18
N ASN A 91 -9.59 7.12 -18.64
CA ASN A 91 -10.66 6.81 -19.58
C ASN A 91 -11.93 6.24 -18.92
N VAL A 92 -12.01 6.23 -17.58
CA VAL A 92 -13.24 5.90 -16.84
C VAL A 92 -14.30 6.96 -17.15
N ASP A 93 -15.49 6.49 -17.47
CA ASP A 93 -16.66 7.33 -17.72
C ASP A 93 -17.16 7.88 -16.37
N GLY A 94 -17.00 9.19 -16.17
CA GLY A 94 -17.32 9.85 -14.91
C GLY A 94 -16.13 9.91 -13.95
N THR A 95 -16.43 9.79 -12.66
CA THR A 95 -15.46 9.84 -11.55
C THR A 95 -15.19 8.42 -11.08
N TYR A 96 -13.92 8.03 -11.04
CA TYR A 96 -13.53 6.74 -10.46
C TYR A 96 -13.47 6.86 -8.92
N THR A 97 -14.23 6.03 -8.20
CA THR A 97 -14.28 6.02 -6.72
C THR A 97 -13.83 4.68 -6.12
N SER A 98 -13.60 3.68 -6.97
CA SER A 98 -13.19 2.32 -6.59
C SER A 98 -11.69 2.16 -6.35
N SER A 99 -11.27 0.92 -6.08
CA SER A 99 -9.89 0.57 -5.76
C SER A 99 -9.19 -0.23 -6.86
N VAL A 100 -7.93 0.10 -7.15
CA VAL A 100 -7.12 -0.68 -8.11
C VAL A 100 -6.75 -2.04 -7.52
N PHE A 101 -6.21 -2.05 -6.30
CA PHE A 101 -5.89 -3.26 -5.56
C PHE A 101 -6.59 -3.25 -4.20
N ARG A 102 -7.53 -4.18 -4.02
CA ARG A 102 -8.27 -4.35 -2.76
C ARG A 102 -7.82 -5.61 -2.03
N PHE A 103 -7.47 -5.42 -0.76
CA PHE A 103 -7.23 -6.46 0.24
C PHE A 103 -8.33 -6.34 1.29
N ASP A 104 -9.13 -7.39 1.49
CA ASP A 104 -10.32 -7.31 2.34
C ASP A 104 -10.41 -8.59 3.17
N SER A 105 -10.02 -8.54 4.45
CA SER A 105 -9.97 -9.75 5.27
C SER A 105 -11.35 -10.30 5.62
N GLY A 106 -12.37 -9.43 5.66
CA GLY A 106 -13.76 -9.82 5.93
C GLY A 106 -14.38 -10.58 4.75
N LYS A 107 -13.91 -10.33 3.53
CA LYS A 107 -14.40 -10.99 2.31
C LYS A 107 -13.49 -12.11 1.81
N PHE A 108 -12.18 -11.96 1.94
CA PHE A 108 -11.19 -12.82 1.28
C PHE A 108 -10.44 -13.73 2.26
N GLY A 109 -10.53 -13.48 3.58
CA GLY A 109 -9.94 -14.30 4.63
C GLY A 109 -8.67 -13.72 5.24
N PHE A 110 -7.95 -14.55 6.00
CA PHE A 110 -6.75 -14.15 6.76
C PHE A 110 -5.53 -13.92 5.87
N TYR A 111 -4.87 -12.76 6.02
CA TYR A 111 -3.52 -12.55 5.49
C TYR A 111 -2.54 -12.72 6.65
N GLY A 112 -1.62 -13.68 6.59
CA GLY A 112 -0.61 -13.79 7.66
C GLY A 112 0.26 -15.05 7.68
N ASN A 113 0.00 -16.02 6.80
CA ASN A 113 0.80 -17.26 6.77
C ASN A 113 2.14 -17.12 6.04
N SER A 114 2.42 -15.97 5.40
CA SER A 114 3.70 -15.65 4.78
C SER A 114 3.77 -14.14 4.48
N ASN A 115 4.97 -13.61 4.18
CA ASN A 115 5.18 -12.26 3.64
C ASN A 115 5.48 -12.30 2.12
N PRO A 116 4.56 -12.81 1.25
CA PRO A 116 4.80 -12.79 -0.18
C PRO A 116 4.50 -11.40 -0.73
N TRP A 117 5.18 -11.07 -1.82
CA TRP A 117 4.75 -9.99 -2.71
C TRP A 117 3.35 -10.31 -3.23
N HIS A 118 2.37 -9.48 -2.87
CA HIS A 118 1.00 -9.55 -3.41
C HIS A 118 0.84 -8.63 -4.62
N VAL A 119 1.53 -7.49 -4.66
CA VAL A 119 1.63 -6.64 -5.85
C VAL A 119 3.09 -6.27 -6.05
N ARG A 120 3.62 -6.49 -7.26
CA ARG A 120 5.03 -6.22 -7.55
C ARG A 120 5.20 -5.51 -8.88
N GLY A 121 5.72 -4.29 -8.80
CA GLY A 121 6.00 -3.47 -9.97
C GLY A 121 4.72 -2.92 -10.61
N GLY A 122 4.91 -2.27 -11.76
CA GLY A 122 3.82 -1.68 -12.51
C GLY A 122 3.63 -0.17 -12.29
N PHE A 123 2.65 0.36 -13.00
CA PHE A 123 2.30 1.76 -13.06
C PHE A 123 0.78 1.95 -13.20
N THR A 124 0.22 2.83 -12.39
CA THR A 124 -1.17 3.30 -12.50
C THR A 124 -1.17 4.79 -12.85
N GLU A 125 -1.98 5.18 -13.83
CA GLU A 125 -2.23 6.59 -14.16
C GLU A 125 -3.72 6.91 -14.03
N GLY A 126 -4.05 7.97 -13.30
CA GLY A 126 -5.43 8.40 -13.09
C GLY A 126 -5.59 9.92 -13.09
N ARG A 127 -6.51 10.40 -12.23
CA ARG A 127 -6.78 11.82 -11.97
C ARG A 127 -6.69 12.05 -10.47
N ILE A 128 -6.14 13.20 -10.06
CA ILE A 128 -6.09 13.55 -8.64
C ILE A 128 -7.52 13.71 -8.10
N GLY A 129 -7.76 13.17 -6.92
CA GLY A 129 -9.08 13.15 -6.29
C GLY A 129 -9.99 11.98 -6.69
N GLU A 130 -9.52 11.09 -7.57
CA GLU A 130 -10.29 9.92 -8.02
C GLU A 130 -9.63 8.60 -7.60
N GLY A 131 -10.40 7.75 -6.91
CA GLY A 131 -10.09 6.36 -6.57
C GLY A 131 -8.97 6.13 -5.57
N THR A 132 -8.74 4.85 -5.31
CA THR A 132 -7.71 4.36 -4.37
C THR A 132 -6.77 3.38 -5.05
N LEU A 133 -5.45 3.53 -4.88
CA LEU A 133 -4.50 2.56 -5.43
C LEU A 133 -4.49 1.26 -4.61
N PHE A 134 -4.19 1.37 -3.31
CA PHE A 134 -4.20 0.24 -2.39
C PHE A 134 -5.24 0.47 -1.30
N GLU A 135 -6.24 -0.41 -1.23
CA GLU A 135 -7.22 -0.43 -0.15
C GLU A 135 -6.99 -1.68 0.71
N PHE A 136 -6.73 -1.46 1.99
CA PHE A 136 -6.65 -2.50 3.01
C PHE A 136 -7.86 -2.36 3.94
N ALA A 137 -8.87 -3.18 3.70
CA ALA A 137 -10.12 -3.22 4.46
C ALA A 137 -10.10 -4.40 5.43
N GLN A 138 -9.75 -4.15 6.70
CA GLN A 138 -9.90 -5.15 7.75
C GLN A 138 -11.36 -5.24 8.17
N GLY A 139 -11.94 -6.42 8.02
CA GLY A 139 -13.31 -6.72 8.45
C GLY A 139 -13.43 -8.13 9.03
N GLY A 140 -14.45 -8.33 9.86
CA GLY A 140 -14.72 -9.61 10.53
C GLY A 140 -13.60 -10.05 11.48
N GLU A 141 -13.65 -11.31 11.88
CA GLU A 141 -12.67 -11.91 12.80
C GLU A 141 -11.34 -12.30 12.12
N GLN A 142 -10.93 -11.57 11.08
CA GLN A 142 -9.74 -11.88 10.28
C GLN A 142 -8.83 -10.65 10.16
N ALA A 143 -7.53 -10.87 10.30
CA ALA A 143 -6.52 -9.81 10.22
C ALA A 143 -5.89 -9.69 8.82
N ILE A 144 -5.25 -8.54 8.58
CA ILE A 144 -4.39 -8.32 7.42
C ILE A 144 -2.94 -8.19 7.90
N TYR A 145 -2.15 -9.25 7.81
CA TYR A 145 -0.74 -9.25 8.20
C TYR A 145 0.21 -9.53 7.04
N PHE A 146 1.35 -8.84 7.08
CA PHE A 146 2.52 -9.12 6.24
C PHE A 146 2.24 -9.06 4.72
N VAL A 147 1.32 -8.18 4.30
CA VAL A 147 1.09 -7.92 2.87
C VAL A 147 2.21 -7.01 2.34
N ARG A 148 2.85 -7.42 1.25
CA ARG A 148 3.89 -6.63 0.59
C ARG A 148 3.46 -6.17 -0.80
N VAL A 149 3.52 -4.86 -1.04
CA VAL A 149 3.14 -4.22 -2.30
C VAL A 149 4.20 -3.22 -2.77
N ALA A 150 4.44 -3.18 -4.08
CA ALA A 150 5.26 -2.17 -4.75
C ALA A 150 4.60 -1.75 -6.06
N HIS A 151 4.32 -0.46 -6.22
CA HIS A 151 3.71 0.07 -7.45
C HIS A 151 3.99 1.55 -7.62
N SER A 152 4.16 2.00 -8.86
CA SER A 152 4.28 3.43 -9.17
C SER A 152 2.91 4.00 -9.54
N VAL A 153 2.64 5.24 -9.17
CA VAL A 153 1.37 5.89 -9.49
C VAL A 153 1.60 7.33 -9.94
N ARG A 154 0.79 7.75 -10.90
CA ARG A 154 0.62 9.15 -11.28
C ARG A 154 -0.85 9.54 -11.19
N ASN A 155 -1.15 10.58 -10.43
CA ASN A 155 -2.47 11.18 -10.28
C ASN A 155 -3.54 10.19 -9.78
N ILE A 156 -3.85 10.25 -8.49
CA ILE A 156 -4.89 9.41 -7.86
C ILE A 156 -5.55 10.18 -6.71
N GLY A 157 -6.71 9.73 -6.23
CA GLY A 157 -7.30 10.20 -4.98
C GLY A 157 -6.41 9.79 -3.80
N THR A 158 -6.49 8.53 -3.39
CA THR A 158 -5.73 7.99 -2.27
C THR A 158 -4.72 6.95 -2.73
N VAL A 159 -3.45 7.05 -2.33
CA VAL A 159 -2.46 6.01 -2.69
C VAL A 159 -2.63 4.78 -1.79
N VAL A 160 -2.73 4.98 -0.48
CA VAL A 160 -2.94 3.90 0.48
C VAL A 160 -4.06 4.29 1.44
N ASP A 161 -5.13 3.50 1.43
CA ASP A 161 -6.19 3.58 2.42
C ASP A 161 -6.17 2.30 3.27
N MET A 162 -6.01 2.46 4.59
CA MET A 162 -6.07 1.35 5.53
C MET A 162 -7.19 1.64 6.52
N HIS A 163 -8.19 0.76 6.57
CA HIS A 163 -9.29 0.92 7.50
C HIS A 163 -9.74 -0.40 8.10
N ARG A 164 -10.25 -0.31 9.32
CA ARG A 164 -10.75 -1.46 10.06
C ARG A 164 -12.14 -1.22 10.61
N SER A 165 -12.93 -2.28 10.68
CA SER A 165 -14.25 -2.27 11.29
C SER A 165 -14.38 -3.20 12.50
N ASP A 166 -13.36 -4.00 12.83
CA ASP A 166 -13.47 -5.09 13.82
C ASP A 166 -12.18 -5.25 14.67
N ALA A 167 -12.16 -6.19 15.61
CA ALA A 167 -11.15 -6.33 16.67
C ALA A 167 -9.72 -6.62 16.18
N TYR A 168 -9.55 -7.14 14.96
CA TYR A 168 -8.25 -7.52 14.39
C TYR A 168 -7.54 -6.37 13.68
N GLY A 169 -6.23 -6.52 13.46
CA GLY A 169 -5.37 -5.44 12.96
C GLY A 169 -4.99 -5.54 11.50
N ILE A 170 -4.51 -4.41 10.96
CA ILE A 170 -3.66 -4.34 9.77
C ILE A 170 -2.22 -4.16 10.26
N ASN A 171 -1.35 -5.16 10.09
CA ASN A 171 -0.03 -5.17 10.72
C ASN A 171 1.10 -5.70 9.83
N GLY A 172 2.28 -5.09 9.93
CA GLY A 172 3.49 -5.60 9.29
C GLY A 172 3.44 -5.53 7.77
N CYS A 173 2.52 -4.73 7.20
CA CYS A 173 2.45 -4.53 5.77
C CYS A 173 3.64 -3.69 5.29
N GLN A 174 4.15 -4.01 4.11
CA GLN A 174 5.29 -3.35 3.49
C GLN A 174 4.86 -2.73 2.16
N ILE A 175 4.81 -1.41 2.10
CA ILE A 175 4.33 -0.65 0.96
C ILE A 175 5.49 0.15 0.39
N SER A 176 5.69 0.09 -0.92
CA SER A 176 6.72 0.87 -1.59
C SER A 176 6.28 1.37 -2.96
N GLY A 177 6.94 2.39 -3.48
CA GLY A 177 6.58 2.93 -4.78
C GLY A 177 7.12 4.32 -5.07
N ILE A 178 6.78 4.80 -6.27
CA ILE A 178 7.01 6.18 -6.68
C ILE A 178 5.65 6.82 -6.93
N TRP A 179 5.35 7.89 -6.21
CA TRP A 179 4.03 8.50 -6.15
C TRP A 179 4.11 9.95 -6.65
N TYR A 180 3.52 10.20 -7.82
CA TYR A 180 3.49 11.51 -8.47
C TYR A 180 2.06 12.04 -8.49
N GLY A 181 1.76 13.10 -7.76
CA GLY A 181 0.40 13.69 -7.74
C GLY A 181 -0.63 12.75 -7.12
N PHE A 182 -1.14 13.14 -5.95
CA PHE A 182 -2.23 12.45 -5.27
C PHE A 182 -3.00 13.47 -4.43
N GLN A 183 -4.26 13.19 -4.08
CA GLN A 183 -4.97 14.03 -3.11
C GLN A 183 -4.50 13.65 -1.69
N ARG A 184 -4.45 12.35 -1.40
CA ARG A 184 -4.00 11.78 -0.14
C ARG A 184 -2.97 10.66 -0.38
N GLY A 185 -1.84 10.73 0.31
CA GLY A 185 -0.82 9.67 0.23
C GLY A 185 -1.27 8.43 0.99
N ILE A 186 -1.18 8.48 2.31
CA ILE A 186 -1.52 7.40 3.24
C ILE A 186 -2.65 7.90 4.14
N HIS A 187 -3.70 7.11 4.26
CA HIS A 187 -4.84 7.34 5.14
C HIS A 187 -5.05 6.12 6.04
N THR A 188 -5.12 6.34 7.35
CA THR A 188 -5.38 5.26 8.30
C THR A 188 -6.52 5.64 9.25
N HIS A 189 -7.62 4.89 9.22
CA HIS A 189 -8.83 5.23 9.99
C HIS A 189 -9.62 4.00 10.47
N ASN A 190 -10.61 4.21 11.34
CA ASN A 190 -11.60 3.18 11.69
C ASN A 190 -12.92 3.47 10.95
N SER A 191 -13.67 2.43 10.60
CA SER A 191 -15.03 2.55 10.04
C SER A 191 -16.13 2.10 11.01
N GLY A 192 -15.78 1.81 12.29
CA GLY A 192 -16.72 1.38 13.34
C GLY A 192 -16.23 1.65 14.77
N SER A 193 -17.06 1.30 15.77
CA SER A 193 -16.68 1.37 17.19
C SER A 193 -15.78 0.19 17.53
N VAL A 194 -14.47 0.40 17.58
CA VAL A 194 -13.53 -0.70 17.78
C VAL A 194 -12.89 -0.64 19.16
N ASP A 195 -12.77 -1.80 19.80
CA ASP A 195 -12.18 -1.91 21.15
C ASP A 195 -10.72 -1.42 21.16
N ARG A 196 -10.39 -0.67 22.20
CA ARG A 196 -9.19 0.17 22.34
C ARG A 196 -7.91 -0.63 22.60
N LEU A 197 -8.03 -1.90 22.99
CA LEU A 197 -6.93 -2.66 23.60
C LEU A 197 -6.11 -3.51 22.62
N THR A 198 -6.60 -3.82 21.43
CA THR A 198 -5.89 -4.65 20.43
C THR A 198 -4.97 -3.83 19.51
N ASP A 199 -4.01 -4.48 18.83
CA ASP A 199 -3.13 -3.87 17.80
C ASP A 199 -3.91 -3.58 16.52
N ASN A 200 -4.10 -2.30 16.15
CA ASN A 200 -5.26 -1.96 15.33
C ASN A 200 -4.94 -1.48 13.89
N ILE A 201 -3.94 -0.64 13.66
CA ILE A 201 -3.26 -0.46 12.35
C ILE A 201 -1.80 -0.14 12.68
N ALA A 202 -0.93 -1.14 12.69
CA ALA A 202 0.35 -1.01 13.39
C ALA A 202 1.53 -1.73 12.75
N GLY A 203 2.74 -1.22 12.97
CA GLY A 203 3.96 -1.88 12.48
C GLY A 203 4.06 -1.95 10.96
N ASN A 204 3.33 -1.10 10.24
CA ASN A 204 3.42 -1.03 8.78
C ASN A 204 4.61 -0.16 8.35
N GLU A 205 5.27 -0.56 7.28
CA GLU A 205 6.41 0.15 6.70
C GLU A 205 6.05 0.68 5.32
N PHE A 206 6.34 1.97 5.10
CA PHE A 206 6.20 2.66 3.84
C PHE A 206 7.60 3.12 3.38
N ASP A 207 8.04 2.71 2.19
CA ASP A 207 9.31 3.14 1.57
C ASP A 207 9.06 3.74 0.18
N VAL A 208 9.02 5.07 0.11
CA VAL A 208 8.39 5.78 -1.01
C VAL A 208 9.23 6.94 -1.56
N VAL A 209 9.12 7.15 -2.87
CA VAL A 209 9.54 8.41 -3.49
C VAL A 209 8.27 9.19 -3.81
N VAL A 210 8.20 10.43 -3.37
CA VAL A 210 6.99 11.25 -3.46
C VAL A 210 7.30 12.58 -4.12
N GLN A 211 6.42 12.97 -5.05
CA GLN A 211 6.32 14.32 -5.57
C GLN A 211 4.83 14.71 -5.53
N PRO A 212 4.44 15.62 -4.62
CA PRO A 212 3.07 16.13 -4.57
C PRO A 212 2.75 16.97 -5.81
N ALA A 213 1.47 17.28 -6.00
CA ALA A 213 0.97 18.26 -6.96
C ALA A 213 0.21 19.37 -6.21
N ASP A 214 -0.20 20.42 -6.93
CA ASP A 214 -0.93 21.55 -6.35
C ASP A 214 -2.23 21.11 -5.65
N GLU A 215 -2.86 20.03 -6.13
CA GLU A 215 -4.08 19.45 -5.54
C GLU A 215 -3.80 18.43 -4.42
N THR A 216 -2.54 18.27 -3.99
CA THR A 216 -2.19 17.38 -2.89
C THR A 216 -2.56 17.99 -1.54
N GLU A 217 -3.49 17.37 -0.84
CA GLU A 217 -3.92 17.81 0.48
C GLU A 217 -2.94 17.35 1.57
N ILE A 218 -2.56 16.07 1.56
CA ILE A 218 -1.77 15.49 2.64
C ILE A 218 -1.04 14.22 2.22
N LEU A 219 0.20 14.04 2.68
CA LEU A 219 0.94 12.80 2.46
C LEU A 219 0.55 11.73 3.47
N TRP A 220 0.47 12.06 4.76
CA TRP A 220 0.23 11.06 5.78
C TRP A 220 -0.82 11.50 6.80
N ASP A 221 -2.02 10.93 6.67
CA ASP A 221 -3.17 11.20 7.49
C ASP A 221 -3.48 10.02 8.40
N LEU A 222 -3.10 10.13 9.68
CA LEU A 222 -3.31 9.11 10.68
C LEU A 222 -4.42 9.51 11.65
N GLU A 223 -5.64 9.05 11.42
CA GLU A 223 -6.69 9.06 12.45
C GLU A 223 -6.45 7.94 13.47
N ARG A 224 -5.90 6.80 12.99
CA ARG A 224 -5.61 5.62 13.81
C ARG A 224 -4.31 4.97 13.38
N GLY A 225 -3.55 4.47 14.35
CA GLY A 225 -2.42 3.60 14.09
C GLY A 225 -1.19 3.90 14.95
N ARG A 226 -0.37 2.87 15.18
CA ARG A 226 0.79 2.93 16.06
C ARG A 226 2.00 2.24 15.46
N PHE A 227 3.21 2.71 15.77
CA PHE A 227 4.45 2.06 15.34
C PHE A 227 4.61 1.91 13.82
N ASN A 228 3.92 2.73 13.03
CA ASN A 228 4.12 2.74 11.59
C ASN A 228 5.38 3.54 11.25
N VAL A 229 6.06 3.16 10.18
CA VAL A 229 7.30 3.79 9.75
C VAL A 229 7.14 4.26 8.31
N LEU A 230 7.20 5.56 8.08
CA LEU A 230 7.32 6.15 6.75
C LEU A 230 8.77 6.53 6.49
N ARG A 231 9.38 5.90 5.49
CA ARG A 231 10.66 6.27 4.90
C ARG A 231 10.37 6.85 3.53
N GLY A 232 10.84 8.06 3.26
CA GLY A 232 10.64 8.60 1.92
C GLY A 232 11.62 9.65 1.47
N ARG A 233 11.72 9.77 0.15
CA ARG A 233 12.42 10.85 -0.54
C ARG A 233 11.37 11.77 -1.14
N PHE A 234 11.44 13.05 -0.79
CA PHE A 234 10.39 14.01 -1.09
C PHE A 234 10.93 15.11 -2.00
N TRP A 235 10.29 15.24 -3.15
CA TRP A 235 10.42 16.37 -4.06
C TRP A 235 9.29 17.34 -3.77
N ASP A 236 9.50 18.62 -4.09
CA ASP A 236 8.45 19.66 -4.10
C ASP A 236 7.58 19.69 -2.83
N TYR A 237 8.17 19.43 -1.66
CA TYR A 237 7.43 19.45 -0.38
C TYR A 237 6.83 20.82 -0.04
N GLY A 238 7.24 21.89 -0.73
CA GLY A 238 6.63 23.21 -0.62
C GLY A 238 5.22 23.30 -1.21
N MET A 239 4.73 22.26 -1.90
CA MET A 239 3.36 22.22 -2.45
C MET A 239 2.28 21.88 -1.41
N TYR A 240 2.63 21.45 -0.19
CA TYR A 240 1.64 21.26 0.86
C TYR A 240 1.25 22.61 1.46
N ASP A 241 -0.03 22.97 1.37
CA ASP A 241 -0.54 24.27 1.84
C ASP A 241 -0.65 24.37 3.37
N ASP A 242 -0.92 23.26 4.05
CA ASP A 242 -1.15 23.23 5.50
C ASP A 242 -0.12 22.33 6.21
N VAL A 243 -0.30 21.00 6.11
CA VAL A 243 0.61 20.03 6.72
C VAL A 243 0.86 18.85 5.80
N MET A 244 2.11 18.39 5.75
CA MET A 244 2.46 17.17 5.02
C MET A 244 1.93 15.92 5.73
N TRP A 245 1.81 15.96 7.07
CA TRP A 245 1.33 14.83 7.85
C TRP A 245 0.53 15.31 9.06
N ARG A 246 -0.44 14.50 9.50
CA ARG A 246 -1.25 14.76 10.69
C ARG A 246 -1.53 13.46 11.45
N LEU A 247 -1.49 13.56 12.78
CA LEU A 247 -1.99 12.55 13.71
C LEU A 247 -3.18 13.16 14.46
N HIS A 248 -4.35 12.54 14.38
CA HIS A 248 -5.58 13.04 14.99
C HIS A 248 -6.49 11.88 15.42
N GLY A 249 -7.62 12.19 16.07
CA GLY A 249 -8.57 11.18 16.58
C GLY A 249 -8.50 10.98 18.10
N ASP A 250 -9.66 10.67 18.70
CA ASP A 250 -9.85 10.69 20.17
C ASP A 250 -9.02 9.66 20.95
N ASP A 251 -8.50 8.62 20.29
CA ASP A 251 -7.53 7.69 20.90
C ASP A 251 -6.26 7.54 20.03
N ALA A 252 -5.82 8.62 19.38
CA ALA A 252 -4.44 8.71 18.93
C ALA A 252 -3.53 8.74 20.17
N ASP A 253 -3.00 7.58 20.56
CA ASP A 253 -2.10 7.46 21.71
C ASP A 253 -0.70 7.95 21.31
N ASP A 254 -0.41 9.20 21.70
CA ASP A 254 0.87 9.88 21.50
C ASP A 254 2.06 9.17 22.14
N ARG A 255 1.82 8.22 23.05
CA ARG A 255 2.86 7.41 23.69
C ARG A 255 3.43 6.32 22.77
N TYR A 256 2.74 5.96 21.69
CA TYR A 256 3.18 4.94 20.74
C TYR A 256 3.63 5.58 19.42
N GLY A 257 4.95 5.79 19.29
CA GLY A 257 5.53 6.59 18.21
C GLY A 257 5.35 6.00 16.80
N ASN A 258 4.76 6.79 15.90
CA ASN A 258 4.94 6.64 14.46
C ASN A 258 6.23 7.37 14.05
N VAL A 259 6.98 6.81 13.10
CA VAL A 259 8.30 7.36 12.71
C VAL A 259 8.27 7.84 11.27
N LEU A 260 8.56 9.13 11.08
CA LEU A 260 8.82 9.71 9.77
C LEU A 260 10.34 9.88 9.56
N ARG A 261 10.88 9.19 8.55
CA ARG A 261 12.25 9.37 8.06
C ARG A 261 12.19 9.97 6.66
N TRP A 262 12.53 11.23 6.53
CA TRP A 262 12.38 11.95 5.28
C TRP A 262 13.68 12.59 4.81
N PHE A 263 13.88 12.57 3.49
CA PHE A 263 15.04 13.14 2.83
C PHE A 263 14.56 14.12 1.75
N PRO A 264 14.68 15.45 1.96
CA PRO A 264 14.41 16.41 0.90
C PRO A 264 15.44 16.22 -0.22
N VAL A 265 14.97 16.27 -1.47
CA VAL A 265 15.83 16.04 -2.65
C VAL A 265 16.34 17.35 -3.28
N ASP A 266 15.89 18.50 -2.76
CA ASP A 266 16.26 19.84 -3.20
C ASP A 266 17.31 20.53 -2.27
N GLY A 267 18.08 21.45 -2.86
CA GLY A 267 19.13 22.22 -2.17
C GLY A 267 18.64 23.47 -1.42
N SER A 268 17.33 23.62 -1.23
CA SER A 268 16.70 24.81 -0.63
C SER A 268 16.44 24.66 0.86
N ARG A 269 16.45 25.80 1.55
CA ARG A 269 16.54 25.96 3.00
C ARG A 269 15.44 25.21 3.78
N ARG A 270 15.93 24.42 4.73
CA ARG A 270 15.28 23.86 5.93
C ARG A 270 14.52 24.93 6.71
N TRP A 271 13.68 24.49 7.63
CA TRP A 271 12.86 25.26 8.59
C TRP A 271 11.48 25.64 8.03
N LEU A 272 10.52 24.73 8.22
CA LEU A 272 9.12 24.98 8.56
C LEU A 272 8.33 23.68 8.32
N LEU A 273 7.28 23.46 9.10
CA LEU A 273 6.22 22.44 8.90
C LEU A 273 6.43 21.07 9.58
N ALA A 274 6.55 21.09 10.91
CA ALA A 274 5.92 20.06 11.73
C ALA A 274 5.02 20.79 12.74
N GLU A 275 3.71 20.95 12.47
CA GLU A 275 2.81 21.45 13.51
C GLU A 275 2.51 20.30 14.47
N ASN A 276 3.19 20.34 15.61
CA ASN A 276 2.99 19.40 16.68
C ASN A 276 1.81 19.87 17.55
N ARG A 277 0.68 19.14 17.52
CA ARG A 277 -0.42 19.37 18.46
C ARG A 277 -0.51 18.34 19.58
N VAL A 278 0.49 17.47 19.77
CA VAL A 278 0.52 16.55 20.92
C VAL A 278 1.95 16.37 21.47
N GLY A 279 2.13 16.63 22.76
CA GLY A 279 3.42 16.88 23.39
C GLY A 279 4.55 15.87 23.07
N HIS A 280 5.75 16.43 22.87
CA HIS A 280 7.06 15.77 22.98
C HIS A 280 7.28 14.46 22.21
N ALA A 281 7.34 14.51 20.86
CA ALA A 281 7.91 13.40 20.08
C ALA A 281 8.68 13.79 18.80
N PHE A 282 8.92 15.08 18.51
CA PHE A 282 9.65 15.47 17.29
C PHE A 282 10.59 16.65 17.55
N ASP A 283 11.88 16.43 17.29
CA ASP A 283 12.92 17.47 17.16
C ASP A 283 13.11 17.70 15.65
N ASP A 284 13.01 18.96 15.22
CA ASP A 284 12.76 19.41 13.85
C ASP A 284 14.04 19.63 13.02
N GLN A 285 15.18 19.10 13.47
CA GLN A 285 16.45 19.31 12.79
C GLN A 285 16.74 18.26 11.70
N VAL A 286 16.65 18.72 10.45
CA VAL A 286 17.00 17.96 9.25
C VAL A 286 18.47 17.49 9.32
N GLY A 287 18.70 16.17 9.17
CA GLY A 287 20.03 15.57 9.07
C GLY A 287 20.81 15.40 10.40
N SER A 288 20.14 15.44 11.54
CA SER A 288 20.77 15.13 12.84
C SER A 288 20.80 13.61 13.09
N ASP A 289 21.95 13.08 13.52
CA ASP A 289 22.07 11.69 14.03
C ASP A 289 21.18 11.41 15.26
N ARG A 290 20.58 12.47 15.85
CA ARG A 290 19.58 12.39 16.93
C ARG A 290 18.16 12.10 16.45
N ASN A 291 17.89 12.11 15.14
CA ASN A 291 16.62 11.63 14.57
C ASN A 291 16.48 10.10 14.67
N ARG A 292 17.44 9.43 15.31
CA ARG A 292 17.27 8.11 15.93
C ARG A 292 16.60 8.29 17.30
N ILE A 293 15.27 8.46 17.33
CA ILE A 293 14.55 8.20 18.58
C ILE A 293 14.38 6.69 18.71
N VAL A 294 15.23 6.19 19.61
CA VAL A 294 15.24 4.88 20.25
C VAL A 294 13.89 4.64 20.92
N VAL A 295 13.32 3.46 20.68
CA VAL A 295 12.18 2.91 21.44
C VAL A 295 12.60 2.83 22.92
N PRO A 296 12.01 3.60 23.84
CA PRO A 296 12.24 3.35 25.25
C PRO A 296 11.36 2.16 25.65
N TRP A 297 11.99 1.14 26.23
CA TRP A 297 11.43 -0.10 26.80
C TRP A 297 11.38 -1.35 25.91
N LEU A 298 12.55 -1.95 25.71
CA LEU A 298 12.74 -3.36 26.06
C LEU A 298 13.84 -3.39 27.13
N GLN A 299 13.49 -3.84 28.33
CA GLN A 299 14.43 -3.96 29.44
C GLN A 299 15.58 -4.89 29.05
N GLY A 300 16.81 -4.41 29.27
CA GLY A 300 17.99 -5.24 29.44
C GLY A 300 18.81 -5.50 28.17
N HIS A 301 19.97 -4.83 28.13
CA HIS A 301 21.18 -5.09 27.33
C HIS A 301 21.40 -4.20 26.10
N PRO A 302 22.44 -3.32 26.14
CA PRO A 302 22.84 -2.51 24.99
C PRO A 302 23.53 -3.39 23.93
N ILE A 303 23.01 -3.37 22.70
CA ILE A 303 23.76 -3.83 21.52
C ILE A 303 24.62 -2.65 21.07
N THR A 304 25.89 -2.67 21.47
CA THR A 304 26.94 -1.80 20.94
C THR A 304 27.44 -2.35 19.61
N ASP A 305 27.69 -1.43 18.67
CA ASP A 305 28.29 -1.57 17.34
C ASP A 305 27.42 -2.11 16.19
N PHE A 306 27.12 -1.20 15.26
CA PHE A 306 26.85 -1.50 13.85
C PHE A 306 27.97 -0.89 13.01
N THR A 307 29.14 -1.53 13.03
CA THR A 307 30.07 -1.52 11.89
C THR A 307 30.02 -2.90 11.27
N GLY A 308 29.34 -3.02 10.13
CA GLY A 308 29.15 -4.24 9.37
C GLY A 308 28.07 -4.06 8.31
#